data_AF-A0A819HX42-F1
#
_entry.id   AF-A0A819HX42-F1
#
_cell.length_a   1.000
_cell.length_b   1.000
_cell.length_c   1.000
_cell.angle_alpha   90.00
_cell.angle_beta   90.00
_cell.angle_gamma   90.00
#
_symmetry.space_group_name_H-M   'P 1'
#
loop_
_entity.id
_entity.type
_entity.pdbx_description
1 polymer ?
#
loop_
_entity_poly.entity_id
_entity_poly.type
_entity_poly.pdbx_seq_one_letter_code
_entity_poly.pdbx_strand_id
1 'polypeptide(L)' 'MSSTMKLQRVILVTGANKGIGFEVIKKLIQQPSSTRNDLIILGSRDLKRGKDALSQLGSPTN' A
#
# COMPACT_ATOMS: atom_id res chain seq x y z
N MET A 1 -29.48 8.04 12.68
CA MET A 1 -28.26 7.24 12.49
C MET A 1 -27.35 7.99 11.53
N SER A 2 -26.39 8.76 12.05
CA SER A 2 -25.46 9.53 11.22
C SER A 2 -24.27 8.63 10.88
N SER A 3 -24.25 8.13 9.66
CA SER A 3 -23.08 7.42 9.13
C SER A 3 -21.95 8.44 8.97
N THR A 4 -21.06 8.54 9.96
CA THR A 4 -19.80 9.28 9.80
C THR A 4 -19.05 8.68 8.62
N MET A 5 -18.96 9.39 7.49
CA MET A 5 -18.08 9.02 6.39
C MET A 5 -16.67 8.89 6.95
N LYS A 6 -16.18 7.65 7.03
CA LYS A 6 -14.81 7.38 7.47
C LYS A 6 -13.90 7.77 6.31
N LEU A 7 -13.22 8.92 6.45
CA LEU A 7 -12.22 9.38 5.50
C LEU A 7 -11.24 8.23 5.19
N GLN A 8 -11.13 7.90 3.91
CA GLN A 8 -10.15 6.94 3.42
C GLN A 8 -8.75 7.50 3.66
N ARG A 9 -7.94 6.79 4.44
CA ARG A 9 -6.55 7.16 4.67
C ARG A 9 -5.74 6.73 3.45
N VAL A 10 -4.95 7.66 2.91
CA VAL A 10 -4.03 7.40 1.80
C VAL A 10 -2.60 7.37 2.34
N ILE A 11 -1.86 6.31 2.04
CA ILE A 11 -0.48 6.12 2.48
C ILE A 11 0.41 5.97 1.24
N LEU A 12 1.26 6.95 0.97
CA LEU A 12 2.28 6.88 -0.08
C LEU A 12 3.63 6.50 0.54
N VAL A 13 4.21 5.40 0.08
CA VAL A 13 5.57 5.00 0.48
C VAL A 13 6.48 5.10 -0.74
N THR A 14 7.46 6.00 -0.71
CA THR A 14 8.45 6.16 -1.79
C THR A 14 9.64 5.21 -1.60
N GLY A 15 10.29 4.83 -2.70
CA GLY A 15 11.37 3.82 -2.65
C GLY A 15 10.90 2.43 -2.22
N ALA A 16 9.60 2.15 -2.33
CA ALA A 16 8.96 0.98 -1.75
C ALA A 16 9.07 -0.29 -2.61
N ASN A 17 9.81 -0.22 -3.70
CA ASN A 17 10.10 -1.38 -4.54
C ASN A 17 11.16 -2.33 -3.92
N LYS A 18 11.80 -1.96 -2.81
CA LYS A 18 12.80 -2.79 -2.11
C LYS A 18 13.03 -2.34 -0.66
N GLY A 19 13.74 -3.17 0.11
CA GLY A 19 14.25 -2.82 1.44
C GLY A 19 13.15 -2.43 2.42
N ILE A 20 13.40 -1.37 3.21
CA ILE A 20 12.49 -0.95 4.29
C ILE A 20 11.12 -0.53 3.74
N GLY A 21 11.06 0.23 2.64
CA GLY A 21 9.79 0.67 2.08
C GLY A 21 8.87 -0.49 1.66
N PHE A 22 9.45 -1.57 1.15
CA PHE A 22 8.72 -2.79 0.80
C PHE A 22 8.15 -3.50 2.04
N GLU A 23 8.98 -3.71 3.07
CA GLU A 23 8.54 -4.37 4.32
C GLU A 23 7.54 -3.52 5.11
N VAL A 24 7.61 -2.19 5.00
CA VAL A 24 6.60 -1.28 5.55
C VAL A 24 5.24 -1.54 4.90
N ILE A 25 5.17 -1.57 3.56
CA ILE A 25 3.90 -1.88 2.86
C ILE A 25 3.39 -3.26 3.26
N LYS A 26 4.26 -4.26 3.29
CA LYS A 26 3.90 -5.63 3.68
C LYS A 26 3.29 -5.69 5.08
N LYS A 27 3.89 -5.00 6.07
CA LYS A 27 3.32 -4.89 7.42
C LYS A 27 2.00 -4.12 7.45
N LEU A 28 1.89 -3.02 6.71
CA LEU A 28 0.66 -2.23 6.63
C LEU A 28 -0.51 -3.06 6.08
N ILE A 29 -0.28 -3.93 5.09
CA ILE A 29 -1.32 -4.81 4.54
C ILE A 29 -1.73 -5.89 5.55
N GLN A 30 -0.79 -6.39 6.36
CA GLN A 30 -1.05 -7.47 7.32
C GLN A 30 -1.67 -7.00 8.64
N GLN A 31 -1.62 -5.70 8.96
CA GLN A 31 -2.11 -5.21 10.24
C GLN A 31 -3.64 -5.11 10.30
N PRO A 32 -4.29 -5.65 11.35
CA PRO A 32 -5.75 -5.63 11.51
C PRO A 32 -6.32 -4.23 11.78
N SER A 33 -5.47 -3.25 12.09
CA SER A 33 -5.81 -1.84 12.26
C SER A 33 -5.88 -1.06 10.94
N SER A 34 -5.37 -1.63 9.84
CA SER A 34 -5.60 -1.05 8.53
C SER A 34 -7.09 -1.13 8.30
N THR A 35 -7.74 0.03 8.38
CA THR A 35 -9.17 0.09 8.15
C THR A 35 -9.39 -0.52 6.78
N ARG A 36 -10.45 -1.29 6.59
CA ARG A 36 -10.84 -1.93 5.31
C ARG A 36 -10.93 -0.95 4.10
N ASN A 37 -10.58 0.32 4.30
CA ASN A 37 -10.68 1.44 3.39
C ASN A 37 -9.36 2.24 3.30
N ASP A 38 -8.21 1.67 3.65
CA ASP A 38 -6.91 2.34 3.46
C ASP A 38 -6.41 2.14 2.01
N LEU A 39 -5.97 3.22 1.35
CA LEU A 39 -5.32 3.17 0.03
C LEU A 39 -3.81 3.29 0.20
N ILE A 40 -3.09 2.21 -0.10
CA ILE A 40 -1.62 2.18 -0.04
C ILE A 40 -1.06 2.33 -1.46
N ILE A 41 -0.19 3.31 -1.66
CA ILE A 41 0.46 3.62 -2.94
C ILE A 41 1.95 3.29 -2.82
N LEU A 42 2.43 2.40 -3.69
CA LEU A 42 3.84 2.04 -3.82
C LEU A 42 4.52 3.00 -4.81
N GLY A 43 5.35 3.90 -4.30
CA GLY A 43 6.17 4.79 -5.10
C GLY A 43 7.53 4.17 -5.43
N SER A 44 7.88 4.13 -6.72
CA SER A 44 9.19 3.68 -7.21
C SER A 44 9.67 4.59 -8.33
N ARG A 45 10.99 4.82 -8.41
CA ARG A 45 11.60 5.50 -9.56
C ARG A 45 11.53 4.65 -10.83
N ASP A 46 11.65 3.34 -10.67
CA ASP A 46 11.62 2.36 -11.76
C ASP A 46 10.25 1.67 -11.78
N LEU A 47 9.52 1.82 -12.88
CA LEU A 47 8.17 1.29 -13.04
C LEU A 47 8.15 -0.25 -13.03
N LYS A 48 9.12 -0.89 -13.68
CA LYS A 48 9.20 -2.36 -13.75
C LYS A 48 9.39 -2.93 -12.34
N ARG A 49 10.36 -2.40 -11.59
CA ARG A 49 10.61 -2.82 -10.21
C ARG A 49 9.41 -2.54 -9.28
N GLY A 50 8.67 -1.46 -9.54
CA GLY A 50 7.43 -1.17 -8.82
C GLY A 50 6.35 -2.22 -9.08
N LYS A 51 6.15 -2.60 -10.35
CA LYS A 51 5.20 -3.65 -10.74
C LYS A 51 5.59 -5.02 -10.17
N ASP A 52 6.86 -5.39 -10.24
CA ASP A 52 7.37 -6.63 -9.66
C ASP A 52 7.12 -6.70 -8.15
N ALA A 53 7.32 -5.58 -7.43
CA ALA A 53 7.03 -5.48 -6.00
C ALA A 53 5.52 -5.59 -5.70
N LEU A 54 4.65 -4.98 -6.52
CA LEU A 54 3.20 -5.13 -6.39
C LEU A 54 2.75 -6.59 -6.59
N SER A 55 3.31 -7.28 -7.57
CA SER A 55 3.04 -8.71 -7.80
C SER A 55 3.47 -9.57 -6.62
N GLN A 56 4.62 -9.29 -6.01
CA GLN A 56 5.07 -9.99 -4.79
C GLN A 56 4.15 -9.75 -3.59
N LEU A 57 3.51 -8.58 -3.51
CA LEU A 57 2.56 -8.24 -2.46
C LEU A 57 1.15 -8.79 -2.71
N GLY A 58 0.90 -9.42 -3.87
CA GLY A 58 -0.42 -9.92 -4.25
C GLY A 58 -1.43 -8.81 -4.57
N SER A 59 -0.96 -7.60 -4.90
CA SER A 59 -1.84 -6.49 -5.27
C SER A 59 -2.44 -6.74 -6.66
N PRO A 60 -3.73 -6.43 -6.88
CA PRO A 60 -4.33 -6.47 -8.22
C PRO A 60 -3.61 -5.48 -9.14
N THR A 61 -3.38 -5.88 -10.38
CA THR A 61 -2.91 -5.00 -11.46
C THR A 61 -4.09 -4.12 -11.88
N ASN A 62 -3.89 -2.79 -11.91
CA ASN A 62 -4.91 -1.86 -12.42
C ASN A 62 -4.89 -1.76 -13.95
#